data_AF-A0A1G4IDI4-F1
#
_entry.id   AF-A0A1G4IDI4-F1
#
_cell.length_a   1.000
_cell.length_b   1.000
_cell.length_c   1.000
_cell.angle_alpha   90.00
_cell.angle_beta   90.00
_cell.angle_gamma   90.00
#
_symmetry.space_group_name_H-M   'P 1'
#
loop_
_entity.id
_entity.type
_entity.pdbx_description
1 polymer ?
#
loop_
_entity_poly.entity_id
_entity_poly.type
_entity_poly.pdbx_seq_one_letter_code
_entity_poly.pdbx_strand_id
1 'polypeptide(L)'
;MTTMQRVDAMLGRFDRKSPRASYAQICEEMGINRQRHVSLLLSDAPRDWDKHRVIDCSKCVLGAKGCLAVLPLVLCSRSLRRVSFSGCHVTDEFVSELAEILQDHQSIRSIDVSNNPLVTVCSASPIIRMLRANKNVVRFCVEDTHIGTNVMNIIDDLCDKNQNEVANYYADDYFRMKYLFNYLDGDASGWVSMRSLVLNAPFPVLQEQLIERIAAKRPKKRSNGTISVNTFLELVYFNYKTDVEIARRMAETDVEYRNIILNWKHLLDAMDSPEGEPEGKKQNDDEEDEEEFAELEDPEEENEKAPLPGKLPIVPPADFHRLRIRSVELTPAEARGIIALAVKLQIDADARNEEEESTTEPRKEIKLTYQCLRRAYRTISQPQPLPRRFRFLKEHGEDYVPPMMRAGSRLISISKLSFLDSHSSNASFDANETMEESVLDGDENRTRWWALPPAMVRLISKFFNDRAAELPKRRQTTLAISPRTQRDLAMEKTTIPVPLFLSAEFTTDLETLKPRLLTDRFLQYGIPIEESTITLQEMVNCLNEYYLEASVDKRLSVKAIRMMTMPDADGAADSNKGSLDTGSVPKITLDKSQISKASTDTAAFAP
;
A
#
# COMPACT_ATOMS: atom_id res chain seq x y z
N MET A 1 9.42 22.78 27.27
CA MET A 1 9.34 23.61 26.05
C MET A 1 9.35 22.65 24.88
N THR A 2 8.38 22.72 23.97
CA THR A 2 8.42 21.86 22.77
C THR A 2 9.60 22.27 21.88
N THR A 3 10.10 21.37 21.04
CA THR A 3 11.12 21.67 20.03
C THR A 3 10.70 22.83 19.12
N MET A 4 9.43 22.89 18.71
CA MET A 4 8.90 24.02 17.93
C MET A 4 9.05 25.36 18.69
N GLN A 5 8.74 25.38 19.98
CA GLN A 5 8.94 26.58 20.82
C GLN A 5 10.43 26.95 20.94
N ARG A 6 11.33 25.96 21.02
CA ARG A 6 12.78 26.22 21.01
C ARG A 6 13.24 26.79 19.68
N VAL A 7 12.77 26.23 18.56
CA VAL A 7 13.07 26.72 17.21
C VAL A 7 12.57 28.15 17.05
N ASP A 8 11.33 28.45 17.44
CA ASP A 8 10.75 29.79 17.33
C ASP A 8 11.47 30.80 18.23
N ALA A 9 11.84 30.41 19.46
CA ALA A 9 12.64 31.25 20.34
C ALA A 9 14.04 31.55 19.75
N MET A 10 14.67 30.54 19.14
CA MET A 10 15.98 30.68 18.49
C MET A 10 15.91 31.48 17.19
N LEU A 11 14.88 31.29 16.37
CA LEU A 11 14.63 32.10 15.18
C LEU A 11 14.32 33.56 15.55
N GLY A 12 13.55 33.79 16.62
CA GLY A 12 13.32 35.12 17.17
C GLY A 12 14.61 35.79 17.64
N ARG A 13 15.51 35.03 18.27
CA ARG A 13 16.85 35.50 18.65
C ARG A 13 17.73 35.87 17.44
N PHE A 14 17.52 35.22 16.30
CA PHE A 14 18.24 35.45 15.05
C PHE A 14 17.48 36.30 14.02
N ASP A 15 16.45 37.05 14.43
CA ASP A 15 15.65 37.79 13.46
C ASP A 15 16.52 38.74 12.61
N ARG A 16 16.33 38.64 11.29
CA ARG A 16 17.06 39.36 10.23
C ARG A 16 18.57 39.08 10.15
N LYS A 17 19.13 38.16 10.94
CA LYS A 17 20.53 37.77 10.84
C LYS A 17 20.72 36.69 9.77
N SER A 18 21.90 36.68 9.15
CA SER A 18 22.33 35.57 8.30
C SER A 18 22.80 34.39 9.16
N PRO A 19 22.76 33.15 8.66
CA PRO A 19 23.32 32.00 9.39
C PRO A 19 24.77 32.24 9.86
N ARG A 20 25.59 32.90 9.03
CA ARG A 20 26.97 33.30 9.37
C ARG A 20 27.01 34.31 10.52
N ALA A 21 26.17 35.35 10.48
CA ALA A 21 26.12 36.36 11.54
C ALA A 21 25.61 35.76 12.87
N SER A 22 24.63 34.85 12.81
CA SER A 22 24.15 34.12 13.98
C SER A 22 25.23 33.23 14.59
N TYR A 23 26.00 32.50 13.77
CA TYR A 23 27.17 31.73 14.25
C TYR A 23 28.19 32.62 14.95
N ALA A 24 28.49 33.79 14.36
CA ALA A 24 29.41 34.74 14.96
C ALA A 24 28.94 35.23 16.34
N GLN A 25 27.64 35.53 16.47
CA GLN A 25 27.03 35.92 17.75
C GLN A 25 27.12 34.79 18.78
N ILE A 26 26.79 33.54 18.40
CA ILE A 26 26.86 32.40 19.33
C ILE A 26 28.30 32.19 19.82
N CYS A 27 29.27 32.31 18.92
CA CYS A 27 30.68 32.21 19.30
C CYS A 27 31.09 33.28 20.31
N GLU A 28 30.67 34.52 20.10
CA GLU A 28 30.92 35.65 21.01
C GLU A 28 30.32 35.40 22.40
N GLU A 29 29.05 34.97 22.45
CA GLU A 29 28.36 34.65 23.71
C GLU A 29 29.00 33.49 24.48
N MET A 30 29.53 32.49 23.75
CA MET A 30 30.24 31.35 24.35
C MET A 30 31.71 31.66 24.67
N GLY A 31 32.21 32.86 24.34
CA GLY A 31 33.61 33.24 24.54
C GLY A 31 34.60 32.40 23.72
N ILE A 32 34.21 31.96 22.52
CA ILE A 32 35.05 31.16 21.63
C ILE A 32 35.43 31.90 20.35
N ASN A 33 36.60 31.58 19.80
CA ASN A 33 37.04 32.16 18.53
C ASN A 33 36.26 31.56 17.36
N ARG A 34 35.74 32.44 16.50
CA ARG A 34 35.01 32.05 15.28
C ARG A 34 35.92 31.29 14.33
N GLN A 35 35.51 30.09 13.93
CA GLN A 35 36.23 29.33 12.92
C GLN A 35 35.91 29.84 11.51
N ARG A 36 36.95 30.18 10.75
CA ARG A 36 36.82 30.73 9.39
C ARG A 36 36.14 29.75 8.45
N HIS A 37 36.51 28.46 8.52
CA HIS A 37 35.95 27.42 7.66
C HIS A 37 34.43 27.26 7.87
N VAL A 38 33.96 27.18 9.11
CA VAL A 38 32.52 27.14 9.42
C VAL A 38 31.82 28.40 8.91
N SER A 39 32.42 29.58 9.09
CA SER A 39 31.83 30.83 8.60
C SER A 39 31.68 30.87 7.07
N LEU A 40 32.62 30.25 6.34
CA LEU A 40 32.57 30.15 4.87
C LEU A 40 31.51 29.16 4.38
N LEU A 41 31.22 28.11 5.15
CA LEU A 41 30.14 27.15 4.84
C LEU A 41 28.75 27.79 4.97
N LEU A 42 28.63 28.83 5.80
CA LEU A 42 27.37 29.51 6.09
C LEU A 42 27.13 30.70 5.16
N SER A 43 25.86 30.88 4.76
CA SER A 43 25.41 31.98 3.92
C SER A 43 25.47 33.30 4.69
N ASP A 44 25.82 34.36 3.98
CA ASP A 44 25.83 35.72 4.52
C ASP A 44 24.52 36.47 4.25
N ALA A 45 23.62 35.89 3.44
CA ALA A 45 22.34 36.50 3.17
C ALA A 45 21.43 36.40 4.42
N PRO A 46 20.77 37.51 4.82
CA PRO A 46 19.87 37.51 5.97
C PRO A 46 18.70 36.54 5.71
N ARG A 47 18.31 35.79 6.75
CA ARG A 47 17.22 34.79 6.71
C ARG A 47 17.44 33.62 5.73
N ASP A 48 18.65 33.42 5.22
CA ASP A 48 18.96 32.37 4.24
C ASP A 48 19.25 31.00 4.90
N TRP A 49 18.36 30.56 5.80
CA TRP A 49 18.50 29.29 6.56
C TRP A 49 18.19 28.05 5.73
N ASP A 50 17.47 28.22 4.62
CA ASP A 50 16.95 27.14 3.78
C ASP A 50 17.89 26.73 2.64
N LYS A 51 19.01 27.44 2.46
CA LYS A 51 19.98 27.14 1.40
C LYS A 51 20.93 26.00 1.77
N HIS A 52 21.12 25.72 3.05
CA HIS A 52 22.11 24.76 3.53
C HIS A 52 21.53 23.36 3.67
N ARG A 53 21.81 22.49 2.68
CA ARG A 53 21.45 21.07 2.75
C ARG A 53 22.48 20.23 3.50
N VAL A 54 23.72 20.68 3.56
CA VAL A 54 24.83 19.94 4.18
C VAL A 54 25.66 20.91 5.01
N ILE A 55 25.94 20.55 6.26
CA ILE A 55 26.95 21.18 7.10
C ILE A 55 28.01 20.11 7.37
N ASP A 56 29.17 20.26 6.74
CA ASP A 56 30.30 19.36 6.90
C ASP A 56 31.45 20.05 7.61
N CYS A 57 31.58 19.76 8.90
CA CYS A 57 32.63 20.28 9.75
C CYS A 57 33.86 19.37 9.82
N SER A 58 33.93 18.28 9.05
CA SER A 58 34.99 17.26 9.17
C SER A 58 36.42 17.80 9.02
N LYS A 59 36.58 18.93 8.33
CA LYS A 59 37.87 19.62 8.14
C LYS A 59 38.15 20.72 9.17
N CYS A 60 37.32 20.83 10.21
CA CYS A 60 37.38 21.90 11.20
C CYS A 60 37.78 21.35 12.57
N VAL A 61 38.88 21.86 13.13
CA VAL A 61 39.24 21.60 14.52
C VAL A 61 38.42 22.52 15.43
N LEU A 62 37.21 22.09 15.77
CA LEU A 62 36.26 22.89 16.55
C LEU A 62 36.44 22.73 18.06
N GLY A 63 36.76 21.51 18.50
CA GLY A 63 36.67 21.12 19.91
C GLY A 63 35.21 21.08 20.41
N ALA A 64 35.01 20.61 21.65
CA ALA A 64 33.68 20.43 22.22
C ALA A 64 32.82 21.71 22.20
N LYS A 65 33.36 22.83 22.69
CA LYS A 65 32.63 24.12 22.73
C LYS A 65 32.34 24.68 21.33
N GLY A 66 33.27 24.50 20.38
CA GLY A 66 33.08 24.93 19.00
C GLY A 66 31.98 24.15 18.30
N CYS A 67 31.88 22.84 18.56
CA CYS A 67 30.80 22.00 18.05
C CYS A 67 29.44 22.43 18.65
N LEU A 68 29.38 22.66 19.98
CA LEU A 68 28.16 23.14 20.65
C LEU A 68 27.66 24.47 20.06
N ALA A 69 28.55 25.37 19.64
CA ALA A 69 28.16 26.63 18.99
C ALA A 69 27.50 26.46 17.60
N VAL A 70 27.64 25.28 16.97
CA VAL A 70 26.99 24.95 15.69
C VAL A 70 25.57 24.39 15.91
N LEU A 71 25.28 23.79 17.06
CA LEU A 71 23.98 23.17 17.35
C LEU A 71 22.76 24.12 17.19
N PRO A 72 22.82 25.39 17.62
CA PRO A 72 21.78 26.38 17.32
C PRO A 72 21.46 26.54 15.83
N LEU A 73 22.47 26.39 14.96
CA LEU A 73 22.29 26.52 13.51
C LEU A 73 21.61 25.28 12.94
N VAL A 74 21.98 24.11 13.45
CA VAL A 74 21.33 22.83 13.13
C VAL A 74 19.86 22.92 13.48
N LEU A 75 19.53 23.32 14.72
CA LEU A 75 18.16 23.48 15.20
C LEU A 75 17.31 24.42 14.34
N CYS A 76 17.88 25.51 13.83
CA CYS A 76 17.15 26.50 13.02
C CYS A 76 16.99 26.09 11.54
N SER A 77 17.79 25.17 11.02
CA SER A 77 17.82 24.87 9.59
C SER A 77 16.84 23.76 9.19
N ARG A 78 15.71 24.16 8.62
CA ARG A 78 14.67 23.22 8.13
C ARG A 78 15.02 22.51 6.83
N SER A 79 16.05 22.99 6.13
CA SER A 79 16.52 22.40 4.86
C SER A 79 17.66 21.39 5.02
N LEU A 80 18.27 21.34 6.21
CA LEU A 80 19.47 20.56 6.46
C LEU A 80 19.19 19.04 6.39
N ARG A 81 19.95 18.33 5.55
CA ARG A 81 19.82 16.89 5.31
C ARG A 81 20.94 16.08 5.93
N ARG A 82 22.16 16.63 5.91
CA ARG A 82 23.36 15.96 6.42
C ARG A 82 24.15 16.88 7.32
N VAL A 83 24.56 16.35 8.47
CA VAL A 83 25.51 17.00 9.38
C VAL A 83 26.68 16.07 9.62
N SER A 84 27.89 16.59 9.50
CA SER A 84 29.12 15.85 9.73
C SER A 84 30.00 16.62 10.70
N PHE A 85 30.35 15.94 11.79
CA PHE A 85 31.28 16.38 12.83
C PHE A 85 32.41 15.36 12.99
N SER A 86 32.73 14.61 11.92
CA SER A 86 33.82 13.63 11.94
C SER A 86 35.14 14.29 12.31
N GLY A 87 35.90 13.75 13.27
CA GLY A 87 37.22 14.28 13.62
C GLY A 87 37.24 15.68 14.26
N CYS A 88 36.09 16.18 14.75
CA CYS A 88 35.98 17.52 15.34
C CYS A 88 36.33 17.60 16.84
N HIS A 89 36.79 16.51 17.44
CA HIS A 89 36.96 16.33 18.89
C HIS A 89 35.64 16.52 19.67
N VAL A 90 34.59 15.87 19.18
CA VAL A 90 33.26 15.81 19.79
C VAL A 90 33.28 14.97 21.08
N THR A 91 32.54 15.39 22.10
CA THR A 91 32.37 14.69 23.40
C THR A 91 30.98 14.07 23.53
N ASP A 92 30.81 13.18 24.53
CA ASP A 92 29.50 12.60 24.87
C ASP A 92 28.40 13.63 25.17
N GLU A 93 28.78 14.74 25.81
CA GLU A 93 27.87 15.87 26.12
C GLU A 93 27.29 16.47 24.84
N PHE A 94 28.13 16.72 23.83
CA PHE A 94 27.66 17.23 22.55
C PHE A 94 26.72 16.24 21.85
N VAL A 95 27.02 14.94 21.87
CA VAL A 95 26.16 13.93 21.23
C VAL A 95 24.81 13.84 21.93
N SER A 96 24.77 14.00 23.25
CA SER A 96 23.52 14.07 24.02
C SER A 96 22.66 15.28 23.61
N GLU A 97 23.25 16.48 23.54
CA GLU A 97 22.56 17.70 23.10
C GLU A 97 22.11 17.61 21.64
N LEU A 98 22.95 17.06 20.77
CA LEU A 98 22.61 16.81 19.37
C LEU A 98 21.44 15.84 19.26
N ALA A 99 21.44 14.74 20.03
CA ALA A 99 20.34 13.78 20.04
C ALA A 99 19.02 14.40 20.51
N GLU A 100 19.05 15.33 21.47
CA GLU A 100 17.87 16.07 21.93
C GLU A 100 17.32 17.00 20.85
N ILE A 101 18.17 17.74 20.15
CA ILE A 101 17.77 18.58 19.00
C ILE A 101 17.17 17.72 17.88
N LEU A 102 17.81 16.58 17.60
CA LEU A 102 17.42 15.68 16.53
C LEU A 102 16.13 14.93 16.83
N GLN A 103 15.67 14.84 18.07
CA GLN A 103 14.50 14.05 18.44
C GLN A 103 13.23 14.45 17.66
N ASP A 104 13.07 15.74 17.33
CA ASP A 104 11.93 16.24 16.55
C ASP A 104 12.38 16.97 15.26
N HIS A 105 13.63 16.80 14.85
CA HIS A 105 14.16 17.49 13.68
C HIS A 105 13.57 16.89 12.40
N GLN A 106 12.92 17.74 11.61
CA GLN A 106 12.11 17.29 10.47
C GLN A 106 12.96 16.86 9.27
N SER A 107 14.16 17.42 9.11
CA SER A 107 14.87 17.35 7.83
C SER A 107 16.13 16.50 7.77
N ILE A 108 16.82 16.28 8.91
CA ILE A 108 18.13 15.63 8.93
C ILE A 108 17.96 14.12 8.80
N ARG A 109 18.79 13.53 7.95
CA ARG A 109 18.77 12.09 7.63
C ARG A 109 20.07 11.39 7.94
N SER A 110 21.18 12.09 7.73
CA SER A 110 22.52 11.54 7.91
C SER A 110 23.28 12.38 8.92
N ILE A 111 23.71 11.73 9.98
CA ILE A 111 24.63 12.29 10.97
C ILE A 111 25.92 11.47 10.93
N ASP A 112 27.03 12.18 10.99
CA ASP A 112 28.35 11.58 11.08
C ASP A 112 29.11 12.19 12.24
N VAL A 113 29.43 11.38 13.25
CA VAL A 113 30.26 11.74 14.40
C VAL A 113 31.47 10.82 14.51
N SER A 114 31.87 10.18 13.40
CA SER A 114 33.01 9.26 13.35
C SER A 114 34.35 9.93 13.71
N ASN A 115 35.40 9.15 13.95
CA ASN A 115 36.74 9.66 14.24
C ASN A 115 36.80 10.60 15.47
N ASN A 116 35.92 10.42 16.44
CA ASN A 116 35.89 11.21 17.67
C ASN A 116 36.13 10.30 18.89
N PRO A 117 37.37 10.16 19.37
CA PRO A 117 37.68 9.24 20.46
C PRO A 117 37.03 9.61 21.80
N LEU A 118 36.57 10.86 21.97
CA LEU A 118 35.86 11.30 23.19
C LEU A 118 34.36 10.96 23.19
N VAL A 119 33.85 10.35 22.11
CA VAL A 119 32.52 9.74 22.06
C VAL A 119 32.64 8.30 22.56
N THR A 120 32.04 8.03 23.70
CA THR A 120 32.12 6.75 24.40
C THR A 120 30.76 6.05 24.43
N VAL A 121 30.70 4.90 25.12
CA VAL A 121 29.45 4.15 25.35
C VAL A 121 28.34 4.99 26.01
N CYS A 122 28.67 6.08 26.71
CA CYS A 122 27.70 6.98 27.31
C CYS A 122 26.77 7.65 26.27
N SER A 123 27.28 7.89 25.07
CA SER A 123 26.50 8.45 23.95
C SER A 123 25.48 7.48 23.36
N ALA A 124 25.62 6.18 23.59
CA ALA A 124 24.78 5.15 22.99
C ALA A 124 23.29 5.32 23.33
N SER A 125 22.99 5.59 24.60
CA SER A 125 21.60 5.70 25.09
C SER A 125 20.86 6.90 24.47
N PRO A 126 21.43 8.13 24.46
CA PRO A 126 20.86 9.25 23.72
C PRO A 126 20.62 8.96 22.23
N ILE A 127 21.59 8.35 21.53
CA ILE A 127 21.48 8.03 20.10
C ILE A 127 20.32 7.05 19.87
N ILE A 128 20.30 5.92 20.59
CA ILE A 128 19.27 4.88 20.44
C ILE A 128 17.88 5.45 20.74
N ARG A 129 17.74 6.26 21.80
CA ARG A 129 16.47 6.92 22.15
C ARG A 129 16.02 7.87 21.04
N MET A 130 16.93 8.65 20.48
CA MET A 130 16.65 9.56 19.36
C MET A 130 16.23 8.79 18.11
N LEU A 131 16.94 7.73 17.71
CA LEU A 131 16.60 6.93 16.52
C LEU A 131 15.23 6.25 16.63
N ARG A 132 14.82 5.86 17.85
CA ARG A 132 13.48 5.32 18.10
C ARG A 132 12.39 6.38 17.96
N ALA A 133 12.68 7.62 18.37
CA ALA A 133 11.72 8.72 18.33
C ALA A 133 11.65 9.39 16.95
N ASN A 134 12.78 9.68 16.32
CA ASN A 134 12.87 10.32 15.03
C ASN A 134 13.18 9.33 13.90
N LYS A 135 12.14 8.99 13.14
CA LYS A 135 12.22 8.09 11.99
C LYS A 135 12.87 8.71 10.74
N ASN A 136 13.11 10.03 10.73
CA ASN A 136 13.79 10.69 9.61
C ASN A 136 15.28 10.36 9.55
N VAL A 137 15.90 10.04 10.68
CA VAL A 137 17.33 9.71 10.73
C VAL A 137 17.51 8.26 10.29
N VAL A 138 18.06 8.10 9.09
CA VAL A 138 18.30 6.81 8.42
C VAL A 138 19.77 6.42 8.40
N ARG A 139 20.68 7.30 8.83
CA ARG A 139 22.11 7.01 8.96
C ARG A 139 22.72 7.78 10.11
N PHE A 140 23.39 7.07 11.02
CA PHE A 140 24.11 7.66 12.14
C PHE A 140 25.49 6.98 12.27
N CYS A 141 26.54 7.62 11.76
CA CYS A 141 27.89 7.04 11.75
C CYS A 141 28.64 7.32 13.06
N VAL A 142 29.14 6.27 13.71
CA VAL A 142 29.94 6.30 14.95
C VAL A 142 31.27 5.53 14.81
N GLU A 143 31.74 5.33 13.58
CA GLU A 143 33.00 4.65 13.29
C GLU A 143 34.19 5.37 13.97
N ASP A 144 35.21 4.62 14.37
CA ASP A 144 36.41 5.17 15.03
C ASP A 144 36.12 6.03 16.29
N THR A 145 35.12 5.60 17.07
CA THR A 145 34.81 6.12 18.41
C THR A 145 35.06 5.03 19.47
N HIS A 146 34.83 5.33 20.76
CA HIS A 146 34.84 4.32 21.83
C HIS A 146 33.47 3.64 22.05
N ILE A 147 32.56 3.71 21.07
CA ILE A 147 31.33 2.92 21.08
C ILE A 147 31.65 1.49 20.61
N GLY A 148 31.28 0.49 21.41
CA GLY A 148 31.51 -0.91 21.08
C GLY A 148 30.71 -1.39 19.86
N THR A 149 31.25 -2.35 19.11
CA THR A 149 30.66 -2.91 17.88
C THR A 149 29.22 -3.42 18.07
N ASN A 150 28.90 -4.01 19.21
CA ASN A 150 27.53 -4.46 19.53
C ASN A 150 26.52 -3.31 19.52
N VAL A 151 26.91 -2.14 20.04
CA VAL A 151 26.04 -0.95 20.06
C VAL A 151 25.94 -0.34 18.67
N MET A 152 27.04 -0.34 17.91
CA MET A 152 27.05 0.10 16.52
C MET A 152 26.06 -0.71 15.67
N ASN A 153 26.07 -2.05 15.79
CA ASN A 153 25.11 -2.92 15.10
C ASN A 153 23.65 -2.58 15.47
N ILE A 154 23.36 -2.24 16.74
CA ILE A 154 22.01 -1.81 17.16
C ILE A 154 21.63 -0.48 16.53
N ILE A 155 22.58 0.46 16.43
CA ILE A 155 22.39 1.76 15.77
C ILE A 155 22.11 1.54 14.28
N ASP A 156 22.87 0.68 13.61
CA ASP A 156 22.70 0.33 12.20
C ASP A 156 21.35 -0.36 11.97
N ASP A 157 20.97 -1.34 12.79
CA ASP A 157 19.66 -2.00 12.72
C ASP A 157 18.49 -1.00 12.87
N LEU A 158 18.65 0.02 13.74
CA LEU A 158 17.64 1.07 13.90
C LEU A 158 17.62 2.01 12.70
N CYS A 159 18.78 2.36 12.15
CA CYS A 159 18.89 3.15 10.92
C CYS A 159 18.25 2.43 9.73
N ASP A 160 18.50 1.13 9.57
CA ASP A 160 17.90 0.29 8.53
C ASP A 160 16.39 0.17 8.72
N LYS A 161 15.90 0.02 9.97
CA LYS A 161 14.46 0.05 10.26
C LYS A 161 13.84 1.38 9.88
N ASN A 162 14.47 2.49 10.24
CA ASN A 162 13.99 3.82 9.88
C ASN A 162 14.03 4.02 8.36
N GLN A 163 15.09 3.59 7.68
CA GLN A 163 15.19 3.61 6.22
C GLN A 163 14.07 2.81 5.56
N ASN A 164 13.80 1.60 6.07
CA ASN A 164 12.71 0.76 5.60
C ASN A 164 11.34 1.38 5.88
N GLU A 165 11.10 1.98 7.05
CA GLU A 165 9.84 2.68 7.37
C GLU A 165 9.62 3.88 6.44
N VAL A 166 10.67 4.64 6.14
CA VAL A 166 10.63 5.80 5.25
C VAL A 166 10.45 5.37 3.79
N ALA A 167 11.19 4.35 3.33
CA ALA A 167 11.05 3.79 1.98
C ALA A 167 9.67 3.16 1.77
N ASN A 168 9.16 2.44 2.77
CA ASN A 168 7.84 1.83 2.76
C ASN A 168 6.74 2.79 3.24
N TYR A 169 7.01 4.07 3.45
CA TYR A 169 5.97 5.01 3.83
C TYR A 169 4.89 5.10 2.75
N TYR A 170 5.30 5.07 1.48
CA TYR A 170 4.43 4.91 0.31
C TYR A 170 4.24 3.46 -0.12
N ALA A 171 4.45 2.46 0.74
CA ALA A 171 4.09 1.09 0.42
C ALA A 171 2.56 0.98 0.36
N ASP A 172 2.00 1.43 -0.76
CA ASP A 172 0.64 1.25 -1.26
C ASP A 172 -0.47 1.15 -0.20
N ASP A 173 -0.48 2.07 0.75
CA ASP A 173 -1.59 2.21 1.68
C ASP A 173 -2.49 3.38 1.27
N TYR A 174 -3.61 3.02 0.65
CA TYR A 174 -4.64 3.96 0.23
C TYR A 174 -5.10 4.88 1.37
N PHE A 175 -5.31 4.35 2.57
CA PHE A 175 -5.82 5.13 3.71
C PHE A 175 -4.77 6.04 4.29
N ARG A 176 -3.50 5.60 4.37
CA ARG A 176 -2.41 6.46 4.81
C ARG A 176 -2.26 7.68 3.89
N MET A 177 -2.37 7.46 2.59
CA MET A 177 -2.31 8.55 1.62
C MET A 177 -3.52 9.46 1.69
N LYS A 178 -4.73 8.90 1.79
CA LYS A 178 -5.94 9.69 1.98
C LYS A 178 -5.90 10.49 3.30
N TYR A 179 -5.32 9.94 4.36
CA TYR A 179 -5.10 10.63 5.63
C TYR A 179 -4.15 11.82 5.47
N LEU A 180 -3.02 11.62 4.79
CA LEU A 180 -2.10 12.71 4.47
C LEU A 180 -2.81 13.80 3.67
N PHE A 181 -3.65 13.42 2.69
CA PHE A 181 -4.44 14.40 1.95
C PHE A 181 -5.39 15.18 2.87
N ASN A 182 -6.20 14.50 3.68
CA ASN A 182 -7.16 15.15 4.58
C ASN A 182 -6.48 16.06 5.60
N TYR A 183 -5.28 15.69 6.08
CA TYR A 183 -4.46 16.55 6.93
C TYR A 183 -4.05 17.84 6.23
N LEU A 184 -3.77 17.76 4.92
CA LEU A 184 -3.38 18.90 4.10
C LEU A 184 -4.59 19.70 3.60
N ASP A 185 -5.75 19.06 3.47
CA ASP A 185 -7.06 19.61 3.07
C ASP A 185 -7.83 20.08 4.31
N GLY A 186 -7.23 20.99 5.07
CA GLY A 186 -7.79 21.44 6.35
C GLY A 186 -9.18 22.10 6.27
N ASP A 187 -9.64 22.48 5.07
CA ASP A 187 -10.97 23.02 4.81
C ASP A 187 -11.96 21.98 4.25
N ALA A 188 -11.54 20.72 4.09
CA ALA A 188 -12.31 19.63 3.49
C ALA A 188 -12.88 19.98 2.09
N SER A 189 -12.20 20.85 1.34
CA SER A 189 -12.64 21.25 0.00
C SER A 189 -12.47 20.14 -1.04
N GLY A 190 -11.63 19.13 -0.76
CA GLY A 190 -11.17 18.14 -1.71
C GLY A 190 -10.04 18.65 -2.61
N TRP A 191 -9.42 19.80 -2.26
CA TRP A 191 -8.40 20.46 -3.06
C TRP A 191 -7.23 20.95 -2.21
N VAL A 192 -6.02 20.48 -2.53
CA VAL A 192 -4.81 20.90 -1.80
C VAL A 192 -3.88 21.66 -2.71
N SER A 193 -3.33 22.79 -2.21
CA SER A 193 -2.26 23.52 -2.89
C SER A 193 -1.04 22.62 -3.05
N MET A 194 -0.52 22.45 -4.27
CA MET A 194 0.70 21.65 -4.49
C MET A 194 1.88 22.17 -3.65
N ARG A 195 1.95 23.48 -3.43
CA ARG A 195 2.98 24.08 -2.58
C ARG A 195 2.82 23.63 -1.12
N SER A 196 1.62 23.71 -0.57
CA SER A 196 1.33 23.23 0.79
C SER A 196 1.57 21.74 0.92
N LEU A 197 1.18 20.97 -0.10
CA LEU A 197 1.37 19.52 -0.17
C LEU A 197 2.84 19.12 -0.01
N VAL A 198 3.71 19.77 -0.76
CA VAL A 198 5.16 19.56 -0.74
C VAL A 198 5.76 20.07 0.57
N LEU A 199 5.39 21.27 1.02
CA LEU A 199 6.00 21.88 2.21
C LEU A 199 5.56 21.26 3.54
N ASN A 200 4.36 20.69 3.60
CA ASN A 200 3.80 20.11 4.82
C ASN A 200 3.88 18.57 4.83
N ALA A 201 4.56 17.96 3.86
CA ALA A 201 4.82 16.52 3.89
C ALA A 201 5.62 16.17 5.15
N PRO A 202 5.18 15.19 5.97
CA PRO A 202 5.74 14.97 7.31
C PRO A 202 7.20 14.49 7.30
N PHE A 203 7.65 13.92 6.18
CA PHE A 203 9.03 13.48 6.01
C PHE A 203 9.57 14.09 4.71
N PRO A 204 10.81 14.59 4.71
CA PRO A 204 11.35 15.20 3.51
C PRO A 204 11.62 14.21 2.38
N VAL A 205 11.71 12.90 2.65
CA VAL A 205 11.79 11.89 1.57
C VAL A 205 10.53 11.95 0.76
N LEU A 206 9.39 12.04 1.45
CA LEU A 206 8.10 12.16 0.80
C LEU A 206 8.02 13.44 0.00
N GLN A 207 8.51 14.54 0.56
CA GLN A 207 8.59 15.81 -0.16
C GLN A 207 9.36 15.66 -1.47
N GLU A 208 10.54 15.04 -1.45
CA GLU A 208 11.39 14.83 -2.63
C GLU A 208 10.72 13.90 -3.65
N GLN A 209 10.24 12.73 -3.23
CA GLN A 209 9.53 11.80 -4.09
C GLN A 209 8.26 12.42 -4.70
N LEU A 210 7.56 13.25 -3.93
CA LEU A 210 6.38 13.96 -4.40
C LEU A 210 6.75 15.05 -5.40
N ILE A 211 7.83 15.79 -5.18
CA ILE A 211 8.37 16.74 -6.16
C ILE A 211 8.75 16.02 -7.46
N GLU A 212 9.48 14.91 -7.37
CA GLU A 212 9.90 14.09 -8.51
C GLU A 212 8.68 13.57 -9.29
N ARG A 213 7.68 13.00 -8.60
CA ARG A 213 6.46 12.51 -9.23
C ARG A 213 5.61 13.63 -9.83
N ILE A 214 5.53 14.80 -9.19
CA ILE A 214 4.84 15.98 -9.74
C ILE A 214 5.56 16.46 -11.00
N ALA A 215 6.89 16.50 -11.00
CA ALA A 215 7.70 16.91 -12.14
C ALA A 215 7.55 15.93 -13.32
N ALA A 216 7.57 14.63 -13.05
CA ALA A 216 7.41 13.57 -14.04
C ALA A 216 5.99 13.53 -14.62
N LYS A 217 4.97 13.38 -13.77
CA LYS A 217 3.57 13.17 -14.21
C LYS A 217 2.83 14.43 -14.64
N ARG A 218 3.34 15.61 -14.27
CA ARG A 218 2.74 16.93 -14.58
C ARG A 218 1.21 16.96 -14.34
N PRO A 219 0.75 16.71 -13.10
CA PRO A 219 -0.66 16.55 -12.78
C PRO A 219 -1.50 17.74 -13.20
N LYS A 220 -2.74 17.47 -13.62
CA LYS A 220 -3.73 18.52 -13.91
C LYS A 220 -4.01 19.32 -12.64
N LYS A 221 -3.71 20.61 -12.67
CA LYS A 221 -3.91 21.56 -11.56
C LYS A 221 -4.93 22.63 -11.92
N ARG A 222 -5.61 23.17 -10.90
CA ARG A 222 -6.43 24.39 -11.03
C ARG A 222 -5.55 25.60 -11.29
N SER A 223 -6.16 26.70 -11.71
CA SER A 223 -5.45 27.97 -11.96
C SER A 223 -4.81 28.58 -10.71
N ASN A 224 -5.27 28.22 -9.52
CA ASN A 224 -4.65 28.58 -8.23
C ASN A 224 -3.55 27.61 -7.78
N GLY A 225 -3.18 26.63 -8.61
CA GLY A 225 -2.14 25.64 -8.28
C GLY A 225 -2.58 24.54 -7.30
N THR A 226 -3.88 24.38 -7.05
CA THR A 226 -4.39 23.24 -6.26
C THR A 226 -4.64 22.02 -7.13
N ILE A 227 -4.52 20.83 -6.53
CA ILE A 227 -4.82 19.53 -7.14
C ILE A 227 -5.94 18.84 -6.36
N SER A 228 -6.72 18.00 -7.05
CA SER A 228 -7.80 17.22 -6.43
C SER A 228 -7.24 16.05 -5.62
N VAL A 229 -8.03 15.51 -4.68
CA VAL A 229 -7.67 14.28 -3.93
C VAL A 229 -7.33 13.12 -4.86
N ASN A 230 -8.05 12.97 -5.97
CA ASN A 230 -7.83 11.87 -6.90
C ASN A 230 -6.51 12.02 -7.65
N THR A 231 -6.19 13.24 -8.08
CA THR A 231 -4.90 13.55 -8.71
C THR A 231 -3.75 13.35 -7.72
N PHE A 232 -3.96 13.73 -6.47
CA PHE A 232 -2.99 13.45 -5.42
C PHE A 232 -2.78 11.94 -5.23
N LEU A 233 -3.86 11.17 -5.06
CA LEU A 233 -3.78 9.72 -4.89
C LEU A 233 -3.13 9.04 -6.10
N GLU A 234 -3.37 9.51 -7.33
CA GLU A 234 -2.68 9.03 -8.53
C GLU A 234 -1.16 9.31 -8.53
N LEU A 235 -0.73 10.38 -7.86
CA LEU A 235 0.69 10.69 -7.66
C LEU A 235 1.29 9.81 -6.57
N VAL A 236 0.60 9.63 -5.43
CA VAL A 236 1.20 9.01 -4.24
C VAL A 236 0.93 7.53 -4.07
N TYR A 237 -0.25 7.06 -4.47
CA TYR A 237 -0.71 5.68 -4.30
C TYR A 237 -0.58 4.95 -5.63
N PHE A 238 0.40 4.04 -5.72
CA PHE A 238 0.76 3.42 -6.98
C PHE A 238 -0.38 2.56 -7.54
N ASN A 239 -1.11 1.87 -6.66
CA ASN A 239 -2.24 1.04 -7.03
C ASN A 239 -3.58 1.79 -7.17
N TYR A 240 -3.58 3.12 -7.19
CA TYR A 240 -4.80 3.91 -7.37
C TYR A 240 -5.47 3.62 -8.72
N LYS A 241 -6.74 3.21 -8.70
CA LYS A 241 -7.57 2.97 -9.88
C LYS A 241 -8.24 4.25 -10.32
N THR A 242 -7.88 4.71 -11.52
CA THR A 242 -8.49 5.86 -12.20
C THR A 242 -9.83 5.49 -12.82
N ASP A 243 -10.60 6.50 -13.19
CA ASP A 243 -11.86 6.33 -13.92
C ASP A 243 -11.75 5.52 -15.19
N VAL A 244 -10.69 5.79 -15.95
CA VAL A 244 -10.44 5.12 -17.23
C VAL A 244 -10.17 3.64 -17.00
N GLU A 245 -9.40 3.31 -15.97
CA GLU A 245 -9.10 1.92 -15.63
C GLU A 245 -10.31 1.20 -15.04
N ILE A 246 -11.14 1.87 -14.24
CA ILE A 246 -12.40 1.32 -13.73
C ILE A 246 -13.33 1.02 -14.91
N ALA A 247 -13.51 1.96 -15.84
CA ALA A 247 -14.33 1.76 -17.03
C ALA A 247 -13.79 0.63 -17.92
N ARG A 248 -12.46 0.55 -18.12
CA ARG A 248 -11.82 -0.57 -18.81
C ARG A 248 -12.09 -1.89 -18.11
N ARG A 249 -11.89 -1.96 -16.79
CA ARG A 249 -12.14 -3.15 -15.98
C ARG A 249 -13.60 -3.57 -15.98
N MET A 250 -14.54 -2.64 -16.09
CA MET A 250 -15.97 -2.95 -16.27
C MET A 250 -16.27 -3.63 -17.61
N ALA A 251 -15.55 -3.24 -18.67
CA ALA A 251 -15.72 -3.78 -20.02
C ALA A 251 -15.01 -5.13 -20.22
N GLU A 252 -14.03 -5.46 -19.37
CA GLU A 252 -13.32 -6.74 -19.41
C GLU A 252 -14.25 -7.94 -19.11
N THR A 253 -14.02 -9.04 -19.82
CA THR A 253 -14.60 -10.35 -19.52
C THR A 253 -14.07 -10.87 -18.18
N ASP A 254 -14.94 -11.53 -17.42
CA ASP A 254 -14.56 -12.09 -16.12
C ASP A 254 -13.82 -13.43 -16.29
N VAL A 255 -12.57 -13.34 -16.75
CA VAL A 255 -11.70 -14.49 -16.97
C VAL A 255 -11.46 -15.25 -15.66
N GLU A 256 -11.36 -14.55 -14.53
CA GLU A 256 -11.19 -15.18 -13.22
C GLU A 256 -12.40 -16.05 -12.85
N TYR A 257 -13.62 -15.55 -13.05
CA TYR A 257 -14.84 -16.32 -12.85
C TYR A 257 -14.89 -17.57 -13.74
N ARG A 258 -14.57 -17.42 -15.03
CA ARG A 258 -14.50 -18.54 -15.99
C ARG A 258 -13.50 -19.59 -15.53
N ASN A 259 -12.28 -19.18 -15.15
CA ASN A 259 -11.22 -20.06 -14.70
C ASN A 259 -11.65 -20.85 -13.46
N ILE A 260 -12.29 -20.21 -12.47
CA ILE A 260 -12.76 -20.91 -11.28
C ILE A 260 -13.72 -22.05 -11.64
N ILE A 261 -14.72 -21.78 -12.49
CA ILE A 261 -15.70 -22.80 -12.87
C ILE A 261 -15.06 -23.91 -13.70
N LEU A 262 -14.22 -23.55 -14.67
CA LEU A 262 -13.53 -24.52 -15.53
C LEU A 262 -12.65 -25.45 -14.71
N ASN A 263 -11.84 -24.87 -13.81
CA ASN A 263 -10.95 -25.61 -12.93
C ASN A 263 -11.72 -26.53 -11.99
N TRP A 264 -12.86 -26.09 -11.46
CA TRP A 264 -13.74 -26.96 -10.68
C TRP A 264 -14.25 -28.14 -11.49
N LYS A 265 -14.67 -27.91 -12.74
CA LYS A 265 -15.15 -28.99 -13.60
C LYS A 265 -14.04 -29.98 -13.92
N HIS A 266 -12.85 -29.52 -14.35
CA HIS A 266 -11.72 -30.40 -14.61
C HIS A 266 -11.31 -31.22 -13.38
N LEU A 267 -11.32 -30.63 -12.19
CA LEU A 267 -11.03 -31.36 -10.95
C LEU A 267 -12.12 -32.39 -10.62
N LEU A 268 -13.40 -32.08 -10.85
CA LEU A 268 -14.50 -33.02 -10.64
C LEU A 268 -14.50 -34.16 -11.67
N ASP A 269 -14.25 -33.84 -12.94
CA ASP A 269 -14.12 -34.82 -14.02
C ASP A 269 -12.93 -35.76 -13.77
N ALA A 270 -11.82 -35.23 -13.22
CA ALA A 270 -10.67 -36.02 -12.80
C ALA A 270 -10.96 -36.93 -11.59
N MET A 271 -11.86 -36.53 -10.67
CA MET A 271 -12.31 -37.41 -9.57
C MET A 271 -13.29 -38.48 -10.05
N ASP A 272 -14.14 -38.17 -11.03
CA ASP A 272 -15.14 -39.07 -11.59
C ASP A 272 -14.54 -40.09 -12.56
N SER A 273 -13.43 -39.75 -13.22
CA SER A 273 -12.75 -40.62 -14.18
C SER A 273 -11.92 -41.67 -13.44
N PRO A 274 -12.30 -42.96 -13.44
CA PRO A 274 -11.48 -44.00 -12.86
C PRO A 274 -10.23 -44.17 -13.73
N GLU A 275 -9.09 -43.61 -13.30
CA GLU A 275 -7.79 -43.75 -13.97
C GLU A 275 -7.61 -45.20 -14.47
N GLY A 276 -7.48 -45.39 -15.78
CA GLY A 276 -7.33 -46.73 -16.32
C GLY A 276 -7.38 -46.90 -17.84
N GLU A 277 -7.93 -45.97 -18.61
CA GLU A 277 -7.73 -45.99 -20.06
C GLU A 277 -6.84 -44.80 -20.41
N PRO A 278 -5.51 -44.97 -20.51
CA PRO A 278 -4.70 -44.00 -21.24
C PRO A 278 -5.34 -43.87 -22.63
N GLU A 279 -5.89 -42.71 -22.95
CA GLU A 279 -6.50 -42.39 -24.25
C GLU A 279 -5.52 -42.53 -25.45
N GLY A 280 -4.30 -43.04 -25.22
CA GLY A 280 -3.20 -43.13 -26.17
C GLY A 280 -2.89 -44.51 -26.77
N LYS A 281 -3.80 -45.51 -26.73
CA LYS A 281 -3.61 -46.78 -27.48
C LYS A 281 -4.73 -47.12 -28.47
N LYS A 282 -5.29 -46.10 -29.13
CA LYS A 282 -6.13 -46.29 -30.34
C LYS A 282 -5.53 -45.58 -31.56
N GLN A 283 -4.20 -45.53 -31.65
CA GLN A 283 -3.50 -45.04 -32.84
C GLN A 283 -2.81 -46.23 -33.53
N ASN A 284 -3.43 -46.61 -34.65
CA ASN A 284 -2.87 -47.24 -35.84
C ASN A 284 -2.18 -48.62 -35.68
N ASP A 285 -2.97 -49.67 -35.90
CA ASP A 285 -2.51 -51.00 -36.33
C ASP A 285 -2.25 -51.08 -37.86
N ASP A 286 -2.06 -49.95 -38.54
CA ASP A 286 -1.77 -49.92 -39.99
C ASP A 286 -0.53 -49.06 -40.25
N GLU A 287 0.66 -49.61 -40.01
CA GLU A 287 1.90 -49.30 -40.74
C GLU A 287 2.99 -50.32 -40.33
N GLU A 288 3.10 -51.35 -41.16
CA GLU A 288 4.25 -52.25 -41.25
C GLU A 288 5.48 -51.48 -41.78
N ASP A 289 6.67 -52.04 -41.51
CA ASP A 289 8.01 -51.70 -42.05
C ASP A 289 8.88 -50.84 -41.11
N GLU A 290 9.80 -51.46 -40.35
CA GLU A 290 11.25 -51.60 -40.66
C GLU A 290 12.00 -50.26 -40.39
N GLU A 291 12.95 -50.10 -39.48
CA GLU A 291 14.19 -50.82 -39.23
C GLU A 291 14.84 -50.34 -37.91
N GLU A 292 15.30 -51.30 -37.11
CA GLU A 292 16.62 -51.37 -36.47
C GLU A 292 17.35 -50.05 -36.07
N PHE A 293 17.26 -49.66 -34.79
CA PHE A 293 18.39 -48.98 -34.12
C PHE A 293 18.46 -49.36 -32.64
N ALA A 294 19.52 -50.08 -32.30
CA ALA A 294 19.78 -50.63 -30.97
C ALA A 294 20.67 -49.70 -30.13
N GLU A 295 20.59 -49.90 -28.82
CA GLU A 295 21.64 -49.67 -27.81
C GLU A 295 21.88 -48.25 -27.30
N LEU A 296 21.30 -47.93 -26.12
CA LEU A 296 21.99 -47.91 -24.81
C LEU A 296 21.08 -47.21 -23.77
N GLU A 297 20.36 -47.99 -22.96
CA GLU A 297 19.71 -47.48 -21.75
C GLU A 297 20.25 -48.23 -20.52
N ASP A 298 20.69 -47.43 -19.54
CA ASP A 298 21.19 -47.83 -18.23
C ASP A 298 20.08 -48.48 -17.37
N PRO A 299 20.41 -49.44 -16.49
CA PRO A 299 19.46 -50.05 -15.58
C PRO A 299 19.23 -49.12 -14.38
N GLU A 300 18.31 -48.15 -14.52
CA GLU A 300 17.80 -47.43 -13.35
C GLU A 300 16.80 -48.31 -12.58
N GLU A 301 17.03 -48.38 -11.27
CA GLU A 301 16.31 -49.16 -10.26
C GLU A 301 14.78 -49.12 -10.43
N GLU A 302 14.21 -50.25 -10.85
CA GLU A 302 12.79 -50.56 -10.71
C GLU A 302 12.45 -50.68 -9.22
N ASN A 303 12.23 -49.54 -8.57
CA ASN A 303 11.59 -49.48 -7.25
C ASN A 303 10.18 -50.08 -7.41
N GLU A 304 10.00 -51.27 -6.82
CA GLU A 304 8.75 -52.02 -6.74
C GLU A 304 7.55 -51.08 -6.48
N LYS A 305 6.83 -50.73 -7.54
CA LYS A 305 5.54 -50.04 -7.43
C LYS A 305 4.58 -51.01 -6.76
N ALA A 306 4.40 -50.85 -5.45
CA ALA A 306 3.34 -51.51 -4.70
C ALA A 306 2.03 -51.42 -5.50
N PRO A 307 1.30 -52.54 -5.70
CA PRO A 307 0.08 -52.55 -6.48
C PRO A 307 -0.88 -51.52 -5.91
N LEU A 308 -1.26 -50.54 -6.73
CA LEU A 308 -2.18 -49.48 -6.34
C LEU A 308 -3.46 -50.14 -5.79
N PRO A 309 -3.87 -49.81 -4.55
CA PRO A 309 -5.07 -50.37 -3.96
C PRO A 309 -6.25 -50.11 -4.89
N GLY A 310 -7.12 -51.11 -5.04
CA GLY A 310 -8.20 -51.14 -6.04
C GLY A 310 -9.00 -49.84 -6.11
N LYS A 311 -9.53 -49.54 -7.30
CA LYS A 311 -10.23 -48.30 -7.70
C LYS A 311 -11.35 -47.90 -6.74
N LEU A 312 -11.00 -47.24 -5.62
CA LEU A 312 -11.98 -46.70 -4.69
C LEU A 312 -12.56 -45.41 -5.28
N PRO A 313 -13.89 -45.21 -5.23
CA PRO A 313 -14.51 -43.96 -5.66
C PRO A 313 -13.98 -42.80 -4.82
N ILE A 314 -13.61 -41.72 -5.50
CA ILE A 314 -13.10 -40.49 -4.89
C ILE A 314 -14.28 -39.57 -4.62
N VAL A 315 -14.49 -39.21 -3.35
CA VAL A 315 -15.55 -38.28 -2.95
C VAL A 315 -14.96 -36.89 -2.72
N PRO A 316 -15.44 -35.84 -3.43
CA PRO A 316 -14.98 -34.48 -3.22
C PRO A 316 -15.31 -33.96 -1.80
N PRO A 317 -14.51 -33.04 -1.24
CA PRO A 317 -14.81 -32.43 0.05
C PRO A 317 -16.12 -31.62 0.01
N ALA A 318 -16.83 -31.59 1.13
CA ALA A 318 -18.05 -30.77 1.28
C ALA A 318 -17.80 -29.27 1.04
N ASP A 319 -16.58 -28.79 1.29
CA ASP A 319 -16.14 -27.42 1.10
C ASP A 319 -15.27 -27.22 -0.16
N PHE A 320 -15.44 -28.08 -1.18
CA PHE A 320 -14.74 -28.00 -2.46
C PHE A 320 -14.77 -26.61 -3.13
N HIS A 321 -15.88 -25.87 -2.98
CA HIS A 321 -16.06 -24.51 -3.49
C HIS A 321 -15.06 -23.46 -2.92
N ARG A 322 -14.28 -23.80 -1.89
CA ARG A 322 -13.24 -22.92 -1.34
C ARG A 322 -11.96 -22.95 -2.16
N LEU A 323 -11.74 -23.96 -2.99
CA LEU A 323 -10.56 -24.07 -3.86
C LEU A 323 -10.76 -23.22 -5.12
N ARG A 324 -10.50 -21.91 -5.04
CA ARG A 324 -10.68 -20.97 -6.16
C ARG A 324 -9.36 -20.68 -6.86
N ILE A 325 -9.12 -21.35 -7.98
CA ILE A 325 -7.95 -21.14 -8.82
C ILE A 325 -8.32 -20.10 -9.89
N ARG A 326 -7.88 -18.84 -9.69
CA ARG A 326 -8.33 -17.68 -10.48
C ARG A 326 -7.39 -17.33 -11.63
N SER A 327 -6.09 -17.32 -11.35
CA SER A 327 -5.07 -16.75 -12.23
C SER A 327 -4.61 -17.70 -13.33
N VAL A 328 -4.92 -18.98 -13.24
CA VAL A 328 -4.47 -20.03 -14.16
C VAL A 328 -5.65 -20.89 -14.56
N GLU A 329 -5.75 -21.19 -15.84
CA GLU A 329 -6.65 -22.22 -16.38
C GLU A 329 -5.90 -23.55 -16.32
N LEU A 330 -6.41 -24.50 -15.53
CA LEU A 330 -5.83 -25.83 -15.40
C LEU A 330 -6.16 -26.64 -16.64
N THR A 331 -5.16 -27.31 -17.20
CA THR A 331 -5.40 -28.36 -18.18
C THR A 331 -6.03 -29.59 -17.50
N PRO A 332 -6.77 -30.44 -18.24
CA PRO A 332 -7.28 -31.70 -17.71
C PRO A 332 -6.18 -32.61 -17.13
N ALA A 333 -4.98 -32.58 -17.71
CA ALA A 333 -3.83 -33.34 -17.23
C ALA A 333 -3.31 -32.84 -15.88
N GLU A 334 -3.17 -31.53 -15.70
CA GLU A 334 -2.79 -30.94 -14.42
C GLU A 334 -3.85 -31.21 -13.34
N ALA A 335 -5.14 -31.10 -13.69
CA ALA A 335 -6.22 -31.43 -12.77
C ALA A 335 -6.13 -32.88 -12.29
N ARG A 336 -5.90 -33.85 -13.19
CA ARG A 336 -5.64 -35.26 -12.83
C ARG A 336 -4.43 -35.40 -11.91
N GLY A 337 -3.31 -34.75 -12.24
CA GLY A 337 -2.12 -34.75 -11.38
C GLY A 337 -2.41 -34.23 -9.97
N ILE A 338 -3.22 -33.16 -9.86
CA ILE A 338 -3.65 -32.59 -8.57
C ILE A 338 -4.50 -33.59 -7.79
N ILE A 339 -5.46 -34.26 -8.44
CA ILE A 339 -6.30 -35.27 -7.77
C ILE A 339 -5.46 -36.46 -7.33
N ALA A 340 -4.61 -37.02 -8.20
CA ALA A 340 -3.74 -38.15 -7.87
C ALA A 340 -2.83 -37.85 -6.67
N LEU A 341 -2.20 -36.66 -6.66
CA LEU A 341 -1.36 -36.23 -5.53
C LEU A 341 -2.20 -36.00 -4.26
N ALA A 342 -3.41 -35.44 -4.38
CA ALA A 342 -4.30 -35.23 -3.25
C ALA A 342 -4.79 -36.54 -2.63
N VAL A 343 -5.08 -37.55 -3.46
CA VAL A 343 -5.43 -38.91 -3.02
C VAL A 343 -4.28 -39.54 -2.26
N LYS A 344 -3.05 -39.45 -2.78
CA LYS A 344 -1.85 -39.92 -2.08
C LYS A 344 -1.69 -39.25 -0.71
N LEU A 345 -1.79 -37.92 -0.67
CA LEU A 345 -1.71 -37.15 0.58
C LEU A 345 -2.82 -37.52 1.58
N GLN A 346 -4.02 -37.86 1.09
CA GLN A 346 -5.12 -38.28 1.94
C GLN A 346 -4.89 -39.68 2.51
N ILE A 347 -4.42 -40.64 1.70
CA ILE A 347 -4.07 -41.99 2.15
C ILE A 347 -2.97 -41.91 3.23
N ASP A 348 -1.93 -41.09 3.01
CA ASP A 348 -0.85 -40.90 3.98
C ASP A 348 -1.36 -40.27 5.30
N ALA A 349 -2.28 -39.31 5.21
CA ALA A 349 -2.88 -38.68 6.40
C ALA A 349 -3.77 -39.66 7.16
N ASP A 350 -4.48 -40.50 6.43
CA ASP A 350 -5.39 -41.48 6.97
C ASP A 350 -4.68 -42.66 7.63
N ALA A 351 -3.58 -43.15 7.03
CA ALA A 351 -2.75 -44.20 7.62
C ALA A 351 -2.18 -43.79 8.99
N ARG A 352 -1.85 -42.50 9.16
CA ARG A 352 -1.40 -41.95 10.45
C ARG A 352 -2.50 -41.91 11.51
N ASN A 353 -3.76 -41.75 11.10
CA ASN A 353 -4.89 -41.75 12.02
C ASN A 353 -5.32 -43.18 12.39
N GLU A 354 -5.13 -44.17 11.51
CA GLU A 354 -5.49 -45.57 11.76
C GLU A 354 -4.60 -46.25 12.80
N GLU A 355 -3.38 -45.79 13.02
CA GLU A 355 -2.51 -46.25 14.12
C GLU A 355 -3.15 -46.01 15.51
N GLU A 356 -4.14 -45.11 15.61
CA GLU A 356 -4.83 -44.78 16.86
C GLU A 356 -6.16 -45.54 17.05
N GLU A 357 -6.78 -46.08 16.00
CA GLU A 357 -8.11 -46.73 16.04
C GLU A 357 -8.09 -48.18 15.53
N SER A 358 -7.99 -49.15 16.45
CA SER A 358 -7.80 -50.59 16.16
C SER A 358 -8.98 -51.38 15.53
N THR A 359 -9.98 -50.73 14.93
CA THR A 359 -11.15 -51.41 14.33
C THR A 359 -11.45 -50.87 12.93
N THR A 360 -10.73 -51.34 11.91
CA THR A 360 -10.86 -50.86 10.53
C THR A 360 -11.67 -51.83 9.67
N GLU A 361 -12.93 -51.45 9.38
CA GLU A 361 -13.66 -52.00 8.23
C GLU A 361 -12.96 -51.56 6.93
N PRO A 362 -12.92 -52.40 5.88
CA PRO A 362 -12.31 -52.02 4.60
C PRO A 362 -13.03 -50.81 4.01
N ARG A 363 -12.25 -49.77 3.71
CA ARG A 363 -12.75 -48.50 3.19
C ARG A 363 -13.37 -48.69 1.81
N LYS A 364 -14.59 -48.20 1.65
CA LYS A 364 -15.35 -48.28 0.40
C LYS A 364 -15.16 -47.07 -0.51
N GLU A 365 -14.62 -45.96 0.01
CA GLU A 365 -14.47 -44.69 -0.71
C GLU A 365 -13.33 -43.85 -0.11
N ILE A 366 -12.70 -43.00 -0.91
CA ILE A 366 -11.66 -42.06 -0.48
C ILE A 366 -12.30 -40.67 -0.37
N LYS A 367 -12.42 -40.15 0.86
CA LYS A 367 -12.96 -38.80 1.12
C LYS A 367 -11.84 -37.79 1.12
N LEU A 368 -11.72 -37.01 0.06
CA LEU A 368 -10.70 -35.96 -0.01
C LEU A 368 -11.03 -34.81 0.93
N THR A 369 -10.03 -34.31 1.66
CA THR A 369 -10.14 -33.06 2.41
C THR A 369 -9.67 -31.86 1.58
N TYR A 370 -10.23 -30.68 1.86
CA TYR A 370 -9.80 -29.42 1.21
C TYR A 370 -8.30 -29.14 1.43
N GLN A 371 -7.74 -29.52 2.59
CA GLN A 371 -6.33 -29.30 2.90
C GLN A 371 -5.41 -30.10 1.97
N CYS A 372 -5.73 -31.37 1.71
CA CYS A 372 -4.98 -32.23 0.80
C CYS A 372 -5.03 -31.68 -0.64
N LEU A 373 -6.20 -31.31 -1.14
CA LEU A 373 -6.35 -30.69 -2.47
C LEU A 373 -5.55 -29.39 -2.61
N ARG A 374 -5.64 -28.50 -1.62
CA ARG A 374 -4.90 -27.23 -1.63
C ARG A 374 -3.38 -27.46 -1.61
N ARG A 375 -2.91 -28.46 -0.85
CA ARG A 375 -1.50 -28.83 -0.81
C ARG A 375 -1.04 -29.39 -2.15
N ALA A 376 -1.79 -30.31 -2.74
CA ALA A 376 -1.50 -30.89 -4.05
C ALA A 376 -1.41 -29.82 -5.15
N TYR A 377 -2.38 -28.90 -5.22
CA TYR A 377 -2.36 -27.78 -6.15
C TYR A 377 -1.09 -26.91 -6.00
N ARG A 378 -0.70 -26.59 -4.77
CA ARG A 378 0.51 -25.79 -4.52
C ARG A 378 1.79 -26.50 -4.96
N THR A 379 1.83 -27.82 -4.85
CA THR A 379 2.99 -28.63 -5.26
C THR A 379 3.12 -28.67 -6.78
N ILE A 380 2.01 -28.80 -7.51
CA ILE A 380 2.03 -28.98 -8.97
C ILE A 380 2.13 -27.65 -9.70
N SER A 381 1.28 -26.68 -9.37
CA SER A 381 1.17 -25.44 -10.15
C SER A 381 2.06 -24.30 -9.64
N GLN A 382 2.73 -24.46 -8.49
CA GLN A 382 3.59 -23.46 -7.82
C GLN A 382 3.10 -22.01 -8.04
N PRO A 383 1.89 -21.65 -7.56
CA PRO A 383 1.32 -20.34 -7.85
C PRO A 383 2.25 -19.24 -7.33
N GLN A 384 2.46 -18.20 -8.14
CA GLN A 384 3.27 -17.06 -7.73
C GLN A 384 2.76 -16.55 -6.37
N PRO A 385 3.65 -16.30 -5.40
CA PRO A 385 3.24 -15.78 -4.12
C PRO A 385 2.54 -14.45 -4.35
N LEU A 386 1.32 -14.31 -3.84
CA LEU A 386 0.63 -13.03 -3.86
C LEU A 386 1.55 -11.99 -3.18
N PRO A 387 1.63 -10.75 -3.71
CA PRO A 387 2.36 -9.67 -3.05
C PRO A 387 1.98 -9.62 -1.58
N ARG A 388 2.93 -9.37 -0.67
CA ARG A 388 2.67 -9.35 0.78
C ARG A 388 1.70 -8.21 1.12
N ARG A 389 0.40 -8.51 1.07
CA ARG A 389 -0.70 -7.60 1.41
C ARG A 389 -0.70 -7.30 2.91
N PHE A 390 -1.13 -6.09 3.31
CA PHE A 390 -1.39 -5.74 4.72
C PHE A 390 -0.20 -5.88 5.69
N ARG A 391 1.04 -5.69 5.22
CA ARG A 391 2.18 -5.62 6.15
C ARG A 391 1.93 -4.57 7.22
N PHE A 392 1.37 -3.41 6.86
CA PHE A 392 1.01 -2.35 7.79
C PHE A 392 0.14 -2.78 8.98
N LEU A 393 -1.03 -3.39 8.74
CA LEU A 393 -1.93 -3.85 9.82
C LEU A 393 -1.32 -4.97 10.67
N LYS A 394 -0.47 -5.82 10.09
CA LYS A 394 0.21 -6.90 10.82
C LYS A 394 1.46 -6.44 11.57
N GLU A 395 2.17 -5.46 11.05
CA GLU A 395 3.45 -4.97 11.59
C GLU A 395 3.26 -3.98 12.74
N HIS A 396 2.09 -3.34 12.83
CA HIS A 396 1.86 -2.29 13.81
C HIS A 396 1.17 -2.78 15.11
N GLY A 397 0.86 -4.07 15.22
CA GLY A 397 0.29 -4.69 16.43
C GLY A 397 -1.10 -4.14 16.81
N GLU A 398 -1.65 -4.62 17.93
CA GLU A 398 -2.94 -4.14 18.47
C GLU A 398 -2.84 -2.72 19.06
N ASP A 399 -1.62 -2.24 19.32
CA ASP A 399 -1.35 -0.94 19.96
C ASP A 399 -1.30 0.23 18.97
N TYR A 400 -1.30 -0.04 17.66
CA TYR A 400 -1.34 1.02 16.66
C TYR A 400 -2.73 1.56 16.47
N VAL A 401 -2.90 2.73 17.06
CA VAL A 401 -4.08 3.58 16.94
C VAL A 401 -3.70 4.68 15.92
N PRO A 402 -4.16 4.60 14.65
CA PRO A 402 -3.80 5.58 13.61
C PRO A 402 -4.04 7.01 14.12
N PRO A 403 -3.19 8.01 13.85
CA PRO A 403 -3.39 9.38 14.38
C PRO A 403 -4.76 10.04 14.10
N MET A 404 -5.51 9.53 13.12
CA MET A 404 -6.96 9.79 12.91
C MET A 404 -7.81 9.62 14.19
N MET A 405 -7.35 8.78 15.12
CA MET A 405 -7.99 8.37 16.36
C MET A 405 -7.80 9.32 17.55
N ARG A 406 -6.77 10.17 17.55
CA ARG A 406 -6.54 11.12 18.66
C ARG A 406 -7.19 12.47 18.45
N ALA A 407 -7.48 12.87 17.20
CA ALA A 407 -7.90 14.23 16.90
C ALA A 407 -9.19 14.34 16.08
N GLY A 408 -9.73 13.25 15.50
CA GLY A 408 -10.86 13.34 14.57
C GLY A 408 -10.53 14.19 13.34
N SER A 409 -11.43 14.24 12.35
CA SER A 409 -11.26 15.09 11.15
C SER A 409 -11.49 16.59 11.44
N ARG A 410 -11.77 16.95 12.70
CA ARG A 410 -12.14 18.32 13.10
C ARG A 410 -11.27 18.77 14.27
N LEU A 411 -10.35 19.71 13.97
CA LEU A 411 -9.97 20.89 14.77
C LEU A 411 -8.48 21.20 14.63
N ILE A 412 -8.14 22.11 13.72
CA ILE A 412 -7.68 23.45 14.12
C ILE A 412 -8.36 24.46 13.17
N SER A 413 -9.31 25.23 13.70
CA SER A 413 -9.72 26.47 13.04
C SER A 413 -8.53 27.44 13.07
N ILE A 414 -7.88 27.65 11.93
CA ILE A 414 -6.84 28.67 11.79
C ILE A 414 -7.49 29.93 11.21
N SER A 415 -8.20 30.67 12.06
CA SER A 415 -8.60 32.07 11.78
C SER A 415 -7.40 33.04 11.76
N LYS A 416 -6.14 32.59 11.60
CA LYS A 416 -4.93 33.45 11.60
C LYS A 416 -3.77 32.90 10.75
N LEU A 417 -3.98 32.65 9.46
CA LEU A 417 -2.87 32.50 8.49
C LEU A 417 -3.06 33.36 7.23
N SER A 418 -3.55 34.59 7.41
CA SER A 418 -3.44 35.65 6.40
C SER A 418 -2.11 36.40 6.55
N PHE A 419 -0.97 35.77 6.27
CA PHE A 419 0.32 36.49 6.21
C PHE A 419 1.34 35.97 5.18
N LEU A 420 0.98 35.09 4.24
CA LEU A 420 1.91 34.61 3.21
C LEU A 420 1.49 34.89 1.76
N ASP A 421 0.54 35.81 1.53
CA ASP A 421 0.31 36.40 0.21
C ASP A 421 1.01 37.75 0.12
N SER A 422 2.32 37.71 -0.08
CA SER A 422 3.11 38.81 -0.62
C SER A 422 4.40 38.23 -1.16
N HIS A 423 4.37 37.76 -2.41
CA HIS A 423 5.31 38.17 -3.45
C HIS A 423 4.94 37.49 -4.76
N SER A 424 4.51 38.32 -5.71
CA SER A 424 4.56 38.01 -7.13
C SER A 424 6.01 37.69 -7.50
N SER A 425 6.22 36.52 -8.09
CA SER A 425 7.34 36.30 -9.00
C SER A 425 6.86 35.38 -10.10
N ASN A 426 6.67 35.98 -11.28
CA ASN A 426 6.66 35.26 -12.54
C ASN A 426 8.05 34.65 -12.72
N ALA A 427 8.24 33.42 -12.25
CA ALA A 427 9.32 32.58 -12.72
C ALA A 427 8.81 31.82 -13.96
N SER A 428 9.15 32.35 -15.14
CA SER A 428 9.12 31.59 -16.39
C SER A 428 10.05 30.39 -16.20
N PHE A 429 9.48 29.19 -16.13
CA PHE A 429 10.23 27.95 -16.24
C PHE A 429 10.33 27.63 -17.73
N ASP A 430 11.32 28.20 -18.41
CA ASP A 430 11.71 27.77 -19.75
C ASP A 430 12.47 26.45 -19.64
N ALA A 431 11.71 25.35 -19.63
CA ALA A 431 12.24 24.00 -19.71
C ALA A 431 12.32 23.57 -21.19
N ASN A 432 13.34 24.08 -21.88
CA ASN A 432 13.80 23.54 -23.17
C ASN A 432 15.24 23.02 -22.97
N GLU A 433 15.36 21.91 -22.25
CA GLU A 433 16.54 21.05 -22.34
C GLU A 433 16.05 19.62 -22.57
N THR A 434 16.50 19.05 -23.68
CA THR A 434 16.30 17.67 -24.12
C THR A 434 16.91 16.76 -23.06
N MET A 435 16.08 16.34 -22.10
CA MET A 435 16.48 15.39 -21.08
C MET A 435 16.71 14.04 -21.75
N GLU A 436 17.96 13.60 -21.76
CA GLU A 436 18.34 12.24 -22.11
C GLU A 436 17.51 11.24 -21.30
N GLU A 437 16.99 10.25 -22.02
CA GLU A 437 16.07 9.19 -21.61
C GLU A 437 16.76 8.27 -20.58
N SER A 438 16.90 8.74 -19.34
CA SER A 438 17.60 8.01 -18.27
C SER A 438 16.64 7.06 -17.52
N VAL A 439 16.78 5.75 -17.73
CA VAL A 439 16.72 4.60 -16.78
C VAL A 439 15.55 4.50 -15.76
N LEU A 440 14.61 5.44 -15.69
CA LEU A 440 13.48 5.43 -14.74
C LEU A 440 12.25 4.67 -15.25
N ASP A 441 12.29 4.14 -16.47
CA ASP A 441 11.18 3.42 -17.12
C ASP A 441 10.84 2.07 -16.46
N GLY A 442 11.68 1.59 -15.53
CA GLY A 442 11.44 0.34 -14.80
C GLY A 442 10.26 0.41 -13.81
N ASP A 443 9.93 1.58 -13.28
CA ASP A 443 8.88 1.73 -12.26
C ASP A 443 7.49 2.09 -12.85
N GLU A 444 7.42 2.64 -14.07
CA GLU A 444 6.14 2.90 -14.75
C GLU A 444 5.44 1.62 -15.24
N ASN A 445 6.20 0.53 -15.44
CA ASN A 445 5.65 -0.76 -15.89
C ASN A 445 5.19 -1.70 -14.77
N ARG A 446 5.22 -1.28 -13.49
CA ARG A 446 4.58 -2.08 -12.43
C ARG A 446 3.08 -2.15 -12.72
N THR A 447 2.63 -3.30 -13.22
CA THR A 447 1.22 -3.47 -13.58
C THR A 447 0.36 -3.30 -12.33
N ARG A 448 -0.51 -2.28 -12.30
CA ARG A 448 -1.42 -2.05 -11.15
C ARG A 448 -2.31 -3.28 -10.98
N TRP A 449 -2.30 -3.88 -9.80
CA TRP A 449 -2.95 -5.17 -9.57
C TRP A 449 -4.45 -5.01 -9.24
N TRP A 450 -5.28 -5.92 -9.77
CA TRP A 450 -6.71 -5.96 -9.46
C TRP A 450 -7.02 -7.19 -8.63
N ALA A 451 -7.61 -7.02 -7.45
CA ALA A 451 -8.24 -8.13 -6.72
C ALA A 451 -9.75 -8.18 -6.94
N LEU A 452 -10.38 -7.06 -7.32
CA LEU A 452 -11.79 -7.05 -7.69
C LEU A 452 -12.00 -7.68 -9.07
N PRO A 453 -12.84 -8.73 -9.19
CA PRO A 453 -13.24 -9.27 -10.48
C PRO A 453 -14.04 -8.24 -11.30
N PRO A 454 -13.99 -8.27 -12.65
CA PRO A 454 -14.75 -7.38 -13.52
C PRO A 454 -16.24 -7.34 -13.19
N ALA A 455 -16.87 -8.49 -12.90
CA ALA A 455 -18.29 -8.54 -12.54
C ALA A 455 -18.59 -7.74 -11.27
N MET A 456 -17.68 -7.76 -10.30
CA MET A 456 -17.83 -7.01 -9.06
C MET A 456 -17.70 -5.50 -9.30
N VAL A 457 -16.74 -5.08 -10.13
CA VAL A 457 -16.60 -3.67 -10.52
C VAL A 457 -17.85 -3.15 -11.25
N ARG A 458 -18.47 -3.99 -12.11
CA ARG A 458 -19.76 -3.66 -12.76
C ARG A 458 -20.88 -3.46 -11.74
N LEU A 459 -21.00 -4.34 -10.75
CA LEU A 459 -22.03 -4.22 -9.70
C LEU A 459 -21.85 -2.97 -8.84
N ILE A 460 -20.62 -2.68 -8.42
CA ILE A 460 -20.27 -1.48 -7.65
C ILE A 460 -20.60 -0.22 -8.44
N SER A 461 -20.23 -0.18 -9.71
CA SER A 461 -20.46 0.97 -10.58
C SER A 461 -21.94 1.19 -10.88
N LYS A 462 -22.69 0.12 -11.13
CA LYS A 462 -24.15 0.17 -11.29
C LYS A 462 -24.83 0.72 -10.03
N PHE A 463 -24.51 0.15 -8.86
CA PHE A 463 -25.02 0.63 -7.58
C PHE A 463 -24.73 2.11 -7.35
N PHE A 464 -23.49 2.53 -7.59
CA PHE A 464 -23.10 3.93 -7.41
C PHE A 464 -23.89 4.86 -8.33
N ASN A 465 -24.02 4.51 -9.61
CA ASN A 465 -24.76 5.31 -10.58
C ASN A 465 -26.25 5.40 -10.24
N ASP A 466 -26.86 4.29 -9.80
CA ASP A 466 -28.26 4.25 -9.36
C ASP A 466 -28.46 5.18 -8.16
N ARG A 467 -27.58 5.10 -7.14
CA ARG A 467 -27.63 5.95 -5.94
C ARG A 467 -27.34 7.42 -6.24
N ALA A 468 -26.38 7.70 -7.11
CA ALA A 468 -26.06 9.06 -7.53
C ALA A 468 -27.21 9.70 -8.31
N ALA A 469 -27.98 8.91 -9.07
CA ALA A 469 -29.17 9.39 -9.79
C ALA A 469 -30.36 9.71 -8.86
N GLU A 470 -30.46 9.04 -7.70
CA GLU A 470 -31.47 9.31 -6.68
C GLU A 470 -31.20 10.60 -5.89
N LEU A 471 -29.95 11.08 -5.83
CA LEU A 471 -29.59 12.29 -5.10
C LEU A 471 -30.21 13.54 -5.76
N PRO A 472 -30.65 14.53 -4.96
CA PRO A 472 -31.24 15.74 -5.49
C PRO A 472 -30.22 16.42 -6.40
N LYS A 473 -30.57 16.58 -7.69
CA LYS A 473 -29.76 17.31 -8.64
C LYS A 473 -29.49 18.69 -8.06
N ARG A 474 -28.21 19.01 -7.84
CA ARG A 474 -27.79 20.31 -7.32
C ARG A 474 -28.45 21.37 -8.20
N ARG A 475 -29.25 22.27 -7.61
CA ARG A 475 -29.97 23.31 -8.36
C ARG A 475 -28.95 24.00 -9.23
N GLN A 476 -29.08 23.86 -10.56
CA GLN A 476 -28.23 24.58 -11.48
C GLN A 476 -28.40 26.06 -11.17
N THR A 477 -27.32 26.68 -10.69
CA THR A 477 -27.33 28.11 -10.41
C THR A 477 -27.61 28.81 -11.74
N THR A 478 -28.72 29.54 -11.80
CA THR A 478 -29.13 30.31 -12.99
C THR A 478 -28.23 31.53 -13.23
N LEU A 479 -27.36 31.85 -12.28
CA LEU A 479 -26.34 32.89 -12.41
C LEU A 479 -25.32 32.48 -13.46
N ALA A 480 -24.93 33.43 -14.32
CA ALA A 480 -23.88 33.24 -15.31
C ALA A 480 -22.58 32.80 -14.61
N ILE A 481 -22.26 31.53 -14.76
CA ILE A 481 -21.07 30.92 -14.17
C ILE A 481 -19.88 31.32 -15.03
N SER A 482 -18.82 31.86 -14.43
CA SER A 482 -17.61 32.18 -15.18
C SER A 482 -17.03 30.91 -15.85
N PRO A 483 -16.40 30.99 -17.04
CA PRO A 483 -15.78 29.82 -17.67
C PRO A 483 -14.81 29.08 -16.75
N ARG A 484 -14.16 29.81 -15.83
CA ARG A 484 -13.30 29.27 -14.78
C ARG A 484 -14.08 28.42 -13.77
N THR A 485 -15.18 28.96 -13.23
CA THR A 485 -16.05 28.23 -12.29
C THR A 485 -16.73 27.04 -12.97
N GLN A 486 -17.06 27.14 -14.26
CA GLN A 486 -17.60 26.02 -15.03
C GLN A 486 -16.59 24.87 -15.16
N ARG A 487 -15.31 25.19 -15.41
CA ARG A 487 -14.23 24.20 -15.41
C ARG A 487 -14.04 23.58 -14.02
N ASP A 488 -14.13 24.38 -12.96
CA ASP A 488 -14.00 23.90 -11.58
C ASP A 488 -15.15 22.99 -11.15
N LEU A 489 -16.38 23.31 -11.56
CA LEU A 489 -17.58 22.48 -11.35
C LEU A 489 -17.55 21.19 -12.19
N ALA A 490 -17.00 21.24 -13.41
CA ALA A 490 -16.82 20.05 -14.23
C ALA A 490 -15.82 19.04 -13.62
N MET A 491 -15.00 19.47 -12.68
CA MET A 491 -14.10 18.58 -11.92
C MET A 491 -14.72 18.08 -10.61
N GLU A 492 -15.90 18.56 -10.21
CA GLU A 492 -16.60 18.09 -9.03
C GLU A 492 -17.26 16.75 -9.36
N LYS A 493 -16.83 15.70 -8.66
CA LYS A 493 -17.34 14.34 -8.87
C LYS A 493 -18.63 14.14 -8.09
N THR A 494 -19.50 13.29 -8.62
CA THR A 494 -20.64 12.77 -7.85
C THR A 494 -20.13 12.00 -6.65
N THR A 495 -20.84 12.08 -5.54
CA THR A 495 -20.53 11.35 -4.30
C THR A 495 -21.83 10.78 -3.72
N ILE A 496 -21.73 9.71 -2.93
CA ILE A 496 -22.84 9.14 -2.17
C ILE A 496 -22.48 9.05 -0.69
N PRO A 497 -23.44 9.07 0.25
CA PRO A 497 -23.17 8.86 1.68
C PRO A 497 -22.45 7.52 1.97
N VAL A 498 -21.41 7.55 2.80
CA VAL A 498 -20.66 6.36 3.23
C VAL A 498 -21.54 5.30 3.92
N PRO A 499 -22.53 5.65 4.78
CA PRO A 499 -23.42 4.64 5.37
C PRO A 499 -24.22 3.84 4.33
N LEU A 500 -24.59 4.45 3.20
CA LEU A 500 -25.27 3.75 2.11
C LEU A 500 -24.33 2.77 1.41
N PHE A 501 -23.06 3.15 1.23
CA PHE A 501 -22.04 2.25 0.70
C PHE A 501 -21.78 1.06 1.64
N LEU A 502 -21.62 1.31 2.94
CA LEU A 502 -21.31 0.27 3.91
C LEU A 502 -22.48 -0.72 4.13
N SER A 503 -23.72 -0.30 3.89
CA SER A 503 -24.91 -1.15 3.97
C SER A 503 -25.24 -1.91 2.68
N ALA A 504 -24.51 -1.66 1.59
CA ALA A 504 -24.70 -2.38 0.33
C ALA A 504 -24.19 -3.82 0.41
N GLU A 505 -24.78 -4.71 -0.39
CA GLU A 505 -24.25 -6.05 -0.64
C GLU A 505 -24.15 -6.30 -2.15
N PHE A 506 -22.96 -6.70 -2.62
CA PHE A 506 -22.72 -7.00 -4.03
C PHE A 506 -22.58 -8.50 -4.20
N THR A 507 -23.51 -9.12 -4.94
CA THR A 507 -23.60 -10.57 -5.02
C THR A 507 -23.37 -11.07 -6.45
N THR A 508 -22.38 -11.95 -6.63
CA THR A 508 -22.15 -12.75 -7.84
C THR A 508 -22.56 -14.20 -7.59
N ASP A 509 -22.43 -15.10 -8.56
CA ASP A 509 -22.76 -16.52 -8.35
C ASP A 509 -21.80 -17.23 -7.40
N LEU A 510 -20.57 -16.74 -7.29
CA LEU A 510 -19.54 -17.35 -6.42
C LEU A 510 -19.52 -16.74 -5.03
N GLU A 511 -19.79 -15.44 -4.87
CA GLU A 511 -19.51 -14.74 -3.62
C GLU A 511 -20.42 -13.55 -3.38
N THR A 512 -20.40 -13.06 -2.15
CA THR A 512 -21.05 -11.83 -1.75
C THR A 512 -20.01 -10.92 -1.10
N LEU A 513 -19.80 -9.75 -1.69
CA LEU A 513 -18.97 -8.70 -1.12
C LEU A 513 -19.81 -7.85 -0.16
N LYS A 514 -19.39 -7.79 1.10
CA LYS A 514 -20.06 -7.09 2.19
C LYS A 514 -19.17 -5.96 2.73
N PRO A 515 -19.24 -4.75 2.17
CA PRO A 515 -18.58 -3.55 2.69
C PRO A 515 -18.72 -3.36 4.21
N ARG A 516 -19.85 -3.77 4.82
CA ARG A 516 -20.04 -3.72 6.27
C ARG A 516 -18.97 -4.45 7.09
N LEU A 517 -18.35 -5.50 6.56
CA LEU A 517 -17.26 -6.20 7.26
C LEU A 517 -16.05 -5.29 7.46
N LEU A 518 -15.88 -4.28 6.60
CA LEU A 518 -14.88 -3.23 6.78
C LEU A 518 -15.20 -2.35 7.98
N THR A 519 -16.48 -2.08 8.24
CA THR A 519 -16.91 -1.34 9.43
C THR A 519 -16.48 -2.05 10.70
N ASP A 520 -16.77 -3.35 10.82
CA ASP A 520 -16.41 -4.12 12.01
C ASP A 520 -14.89 -4.16 12.21
N ARG A 521 -14.13 -4.24 11.11
CA ARG A 521 -12.67 -4.14 11.14
C ARG A 521 -12.19 -2.76 11.56
N PHE A 522 -12.71 -1.69 10.98
CA PHE A 522 -12.31 -0.33 11.34
C PHE A 522 -12.67 -0.01 12.79
N LEU A 523 -13.83 -0.46 13.27
CA LEU A 523 -14.25 -0.34 14.67
C LEU A 523 -13.34 -1.13 15.62
N GLN A 524 -12.84 -2.31 15.24
CA GLN A 524 -11.84 -3.04 16.03
C GLN A 524 -10.55 -2.23 16.25
N TYR A 525 -10.16 -1.41 15.26
CA TYR A 525 -9.04 -0.46 15.36
C TYR A 525 -9.48 0.94 15.85
N GLY A 526 -10.74 1.05 16.31
CA GLY A 526 -11.41 2.23 16.84
C GLY A 526 -11.65 3.38 15.85
N ILE A 527 -11.41 3.16 14.55
CA ILE A 527 -11.50 4.18 13.50
C ILE A 527 -12.96 4.63 13.35
N PRO A 528 -13.29 5.91 13.65
CA PRO A 528 -14.66 6.40 13.52
C PRO A 528 -15.04 6.51 12.04
N ILE A 529 -16.22 5.99 11.70
CA ILE A 529 -16.83 6.17 10.38
C ILE A 529 -17.74 7.39 10.48
N GLU A 530 -17.23 8.54 10.07
CA GLU A 530 -18.00 9.77 10.06
C GLU A 530 -19.00 9.80 8.90
N GLU A 531 -20.07 10.60 9.06
CA GLU A 531 -21.02 10.95 8.00
C GLU A 531 -20.31 11.74 6.89
N SER A 532 -19.65 10.99 6.01
CA SER A 532 -18.90 11.49 4.87
C SER A 532 -19.53 10.99 3.58
N THR A 533 -19.06 11.53 2.47
CA THR A 533 -19.44 11.05 1.15
C THR A 533 -18.26 10.33 0.50
N ILE A 534 -18.56 9.42 -0.42
CA ILE A 534 -17.59 8.59 -1.14
C ILE A 534 -17.88 8.65 -2.64
N THR A 535 -16.83 8.73 -3.44
CA THR A 535 -16.88 8.66 -4.90
C THR A 535 -16.78 7.20 -5.38
N LEU A 536 -17.13 6.95 -6.64
CA LEU A 536 -17.00 5.61 -7.26
C LEU A 536 -15.56 5.07 -7.18
N GLN A 537 -14.58 5.93 -7.45
CA GLN A 537 -13.17 5.56 -7.48
C GLN A 537 -12.70 5.17 -6.09
N GLU A 538 -13.12 5.91 -5.06
CA GLU A 538 -12.80 5.57 -3.67
C GLU A 538 -13.48 4.25 -3.25
N MET A 539 -14.73 4.00 -3.66
CA MET A 539 -15.40 2.72 -3.43
C MET A 539 -14.63 1.55 -4.06
N VAL A 540 -14.26 1.68 -5.34
CA VAL A 540 -13.55 0.61 -6.07
C VAL A 540 -12.14 0.42 -5.50
N ASN A 541 -11.40 1.48 -5.20
CA ASN A 541 -10.06 1.37 -4.60
C ASN A 541 -10.11 0.74 -3.20
N CYS A 542 -11.05 1.17 -2.35
CA CYS A 542 -11.26 0.59 -1.03
C CYS A 542 -11.61 -0.91 -1.12
N LEU A 543 -12.59 -1.27 -1.96
CA LEU A 543 -12.98 -2.66 -2.12
C LEU A 543 -11.95 -3.52 -2.86
N ASN A 544 -11.11 -2.93 -3.73
CA ASN A 544 -9.99 -3.63 -4.35
C ASN A 544 -8.93 -3.99 -3.31
N GLU A 545 -8.64 -3.07 -2.40
CA GLU A 545 -7.66 -3.29 -1.34
C GLU A 545 -8.15 -4.34 -0.36
N TYR A 546 -9.39 -4.21 0.13
CA TYR A 546 -9.98 -5.08 1.15
C TYR A 546 -10.89 -6.17 0.59
N TYR A 547 -10.63 -6.59 -0.64
CA TYR A 547 -11.49 -7.56 -1.31
C TYR A 547 -11.57 -8.88 -0.54
N LEU A 548 -10.45 -9.37 0.03
CA LEU A 548 -10.43 -10.63 0.76
C LEU A 548 -11.19 -10.56 2.10
N GLU A 549 -11.13 -9.41 2.77
CA GLU A 549 -11.78 -9.16 4.05
C GLU A 549 -13.27 -8.90 3.89
N ALA A 550 -13.68 -8.25 2.80
CA ALA A 550 -15.07 -7.96 2.50
C ALA A 550 -15.78 -9.10 1.76
N SER A 551 -15.04 -10.01 1.09
CA SER A 551 -15.66 -11.10 0.33
C SER A 551 -16.04 -12.27 1.24
N VAL A 552 -17.29 -12.71 1.09
CA VAL A 552 -17.83 -13.90 1.73
C VAL A 552 -18.15 -14.92 0.66
N ASP A 553 -17.46 -16.06 0.70
CA ASP A 553 -17.71 -17.16 -0.22
C ASP A 553 -19.14 -17.70 -0.07
N LYS A 554 -19.85 -17.84 -1.19
CA LYS A 554 -21.12 -18.60 -1.17
C LYS A 554 -20.81 -20.08 -0.99
N ARG A 555 -21.58 -20.71 -0.11
CA ARG A 555 -21.56 -22.17 0.04
C ARG A 555 -22.21 -22.80 -1.19
N LEU A 556 -21.40 -23.45 -2.01
CA LEU A 556 -21.85 -24.17 -3.20
C LEU A 556 -21.70 -25.67 -2.97
N SER A 557 -22.76 -26.42 -3.26
CA SER A 557 -22.69 -27.88 -3.28
C SER A 557 -22.00 -28.36 -4.56
N VAL A 558 -21.41 -29.54 -4.52
CA VAL A 558 -20.79 -30.17 -5.70
C VAL A 558 -21.80 -30.30 -6.85
N LYS A 559 -23.05 -30.64 -6.54
CA LYS A 559 -24.14 -30.69 -7.53
C LYS A 559 -24.39 -29.31 -8.16
N ALA A 560 -24.39 -28.24 -7.36
CA ALA A 560 -24.55 -26.89 -7.89
C ALA A 560 -23.39 -26.50 -8.81
N ILE A 561 -22.15 -26.83 -8.43
CA ILE A 561 -20.95 -26.59 -9.25
C ILE A 561 -21.04 -27.31 -10.60
N ARG A 562 -21.45 -28.59 -10.62
CA ARG A 562 -21.64 -29.35 -11.87
C ARG A 562 -22.68 -28.71 -12.80
N MET A 563 -23.72 -28.11 -12.23
CA MET A 563 -24.80 -27.45 -12.97
C MET A 563 -24.45 -26.02 -13.40
N MET A 564 -23.33 -25.45 -12.98
CA MET A 564 -22.92 -24.12 -13.40
C MET A 564 -22.61 -24.11 -14.90
N THR A 565 -23.19 -23.15 -15.62
CA THR A 565 -22.88 -22.94 -17.04
C THR A 565 -21.50 -22.30 -17.17
N MET A 566 -20.74 -22.75 -18.18
CA MET A 566 -19.50 -22.08 -18.56
C MET A 566 -19.88 -20.74 -19.20
N PRO A 567 -19.26 -19.61 -18.83
CA PRO A 567 -19.40 -18.39 -19.60
C PRO A 567 -18.86 -18.64 -21.00
N ASP A 568 -19.68 -18.45 -22.03
CA ASP A 568 -19.24 -18.55 -23.42
C ASP A 568 -18.13 -17.53 -23.66
N ALA A 569 -16.98 -18.00 -24.15
CA ALA A 569 -15.81 -17.16 -24.41
C ALA A 569 -16.11 -16.06 -25.44
N ASP A 570 -17.03 -16.34 -26.37
CA ASP A 570 -17.29 -15.51 -27.55
C ASP A 570 -18.49 -14.55 -27.37
N GLY A 571 -19.34 -14.75 -26.35
CA GLY A 571 -20.58 -13.98 -26.18
C GLY A 571 -20.40 -12.53 -25.72
N ALA A 572 -19.19 -12.12 -25.31
CA ALA A 572 -18.96 -10.80 -24.74
C ALA A 572 -18.88 -9.68 -25.78
N ALA A 573 -18.53 -9.97 -27.04
CA ALA A 573 -18.36 -8.95 -28.07
C ALA A 573 -19.70 -8.35 -28.56
N ASP A 574 -20.78 -9.14 -28.59
CA ASP A 574 -22.06 -8.73 -29.20
C ASP A 574 -23.11 -8.20 -28.20
N SER A 575 -22.89 -8.35 -26.89
CA SER A 575 -23.88 -7.98 -25.87
C SER A 575 -24.05 -6.47 -25.62
N ASN A 576 -23.23 -5.61 -26.23
CA ASN A 576 -23.29 -4.16 -25.98
C ASN A 576 -24.38 -3.41 -26.79
N LYS A 577 -25.23 -4.13 -27.55
CA LYS A 577 -26.31 -3.53 -28.37
C LYS A 577 -27.71 -4.11 -28.17
N GLY A 578 -27.92 -5.09 -27.30
CA GLY A 578 -29.22 -5.75 -27.14
C GLY A 578 -29.61 -5.94 -25.68
N SER A 579 -30.84 -5.55 -25.33
CA SER A 579 -31.54 -5.83 -24.07
C SER A 579 -31.14 -7.18 -23.44
N LEU A 580 -30.42 -7.13 -22.32
CA LEU A 580 -30.04 -8.30 -21.51
C LEU A 580 -31.28 -9.08 -21.06
N ASP A 581 -31.36 -10.34 -21.50
CA ASP A 581 -32.36 -11.30 -21.03
C ASP A 581 -32.10 -11.64 -19.54
N THR A 582 -33.17 -11.73 -18.74
CA THR A 582 -33.15 -11.51 -17.28
C THR A 582 -32.87 -12.76 -16.43
N GLY A 583 -32.42 -13.86 -17.03
CA GLY A 583 -32.37 -15.18 -16.39
C GLY A 583 -31.34 -15.39 -15.26
N SER A 584 -30.21 -14.67 -15.25
CA SER A 584 -29.14 -14.87 -14.26
C SER A 584 -28.41 -13.57 -13.87
N VAL A 585 -29.12 -12.44 -13.89
CA VAL A 585 -28.49 -11.14 -13.65
C VAL A 585 -27.99 -11.06 -12.19
N PRO A 586 -26.70 -10.70 -11.96
CA PRO A 586 -26.19 -10.52 -10.62
C PRO A 586 -27.00 -9.45 -9.86
N LYS A 587 -27.37 -9.78 -8.62
CA LYS A 587 -28.34 -9.01 -7.82
C LYS A 587 -27.60 -8.09 -6.86
N ILE A 588 -28.08 -6.85 -6.79
CA ILE A 588 -27.70 -5.89 -5.75
C ILE A 588 -28.80 -5.97 -4.70
N THR A 589 -28.47 -6.40 -3.49
CA THR A 589 -29.40 -6.42 -2.36
C THR A 589 -29.09 -5.26 -1.42
N LEU A 590 -30.14 -4.56 -1.01
CA LEU A 590 -30.06 -3.49 0.00
C LEU A 590 -30.87 -3.91 1.21
N ASP A 591 -30.23 -3.89 2.37
CA ASP A 591 -30.93 -4.10 3.63
C ASP A 591 -31.75 -2.85 3.99
N LYS A 592 -33.01 -2.83 3.53
CA LYS A 592 -33.95 -1.72 3.78
C LYS A 592 -34.22 -1.50 5.27
N SER A 593 -34.00 -2.50 6.13
CA SER A 593 -34.30 -2.41 7.56
C SER A 593 -33.35 -1.48 8.33
N GLN A 594 -32.17 -1.19 7.76
CA GLN A 594 -31.17 -0.32 8.38
C GLN A 594 -31.21 1.11 7.87
N ILE A 595 -31.62 1.32 6.61
CA ILE A 595 -31.76 2.67 6.02
C ILE A 595 -32.82 3.48 6.79
N SER A 596 -33.91 2.84 7.22
CA SER A 596 -34.96 3.51 8.00
C SER A 596 -34.49 3.93 9.40
N LYS A 597 -33.63 3.14 10.06
CA LYS A 597 -33.10 3.47 11.40
C LYS A 597 -32.10 4.62 11.37
N ALA A 598 -31.18 4.64 10.40
CA ALA A 598 -30.22 5.72 10.27
C ALA A 598 -30.89 7.08 10.02
N SER A 599 -31.98 7.10 9.23
CA SER A 599 -32.72 8.34 8.96
C SER A 599 -33.51 8.85 10.17
N THR A 600 -34.03 7.97 11.04
CA THR A 600 -34.77 8.39 12.24
C THR A 600 -33.87 8.89 13.37
N ASP A 601 -32.65 8.37 13.50
CA ASP A 601 -31.73 8.78 14.58
C ASP A 601 -31.07 10.14 14.30
N THR A 602 -30.84 10.51 13.03
CA THR A 602 -30.36 11.85 12.65
C THR A 602 -31.40 12.96 12.86
N ALA A 603 -32.70 12.64 12.82
CA ALA A 603 -33.76 13.63 13.06
C ALA A 603 -33.94 13.98 14.54
N ALA A 604 -33.41 13.15 15.45
CA ALA A 604 -33.54 13.34 16.90
C ALA A 604 -32.38 14.13 17.55
N PHE A 605 -31.35 14.50 16.78
CA PHE A 605 -30.15 15.22 17.26
C PHE A 605 -29.89 16.57 16.58
N ALA A 606 -30.91 17.18 15.97
CA ALA A 606 -30.85 18.59 15.59
C ALA A 606 -31.45 19.45 16.73
N PRO A 607 -30.69 20.41 17.32
CA PRO A 607 -31.28 21.44 18.19
C PRO A 607 -32.19 22.41 17.43
#